data_AF-A0A7X4FBS5-F1
#
_entry.id   AF-A0A7X4FBS5-F1
#
_cell.length_a   1.000
_cell.length_b   1.000
_cell.length_c   1.000
_cell.angle_alpha   90.00
_cell.angle_beta   90.00
_cell.angle_gamma   90.00
#
_symmetry.space_group_name_H-M   'P 1'
#
loop_
_entity.id
_entity.type
_entity.pdbx_description
1 polymer ?
#
loop_
_entity_poly.entity_id
_entity_poly.type
_entity_poly.pdbx_seq_one_letter_code
_entity_poly.pdbx_strand_id
1 'polypeptide(L)'
;MSYLKNILPVWVVIVLLLVAGTNSVSAFSFLPPPDEKTGAPNEGTCRDCHVGNDLDASGGSLMLTIPETYQPGEVYTIIVNLSRAGQSKWGFEMTALDADSARAGSFTVDAAANTQLTETNSKQYIQHTTAGTAAGTNDAHSWEFEWTAPDADIGPITFYAAGNAANNDSGITGDYIYTTQAESTPPVPVVAGVTLEIVGDMALSTMDAVAGVSYTLKVTNTGNMMDTVTLEASAEVGIEGAVLGALSDSSVALEAGASVEVTLKVAGDLFTEPGDYAIGVTATSGTDSTMTAEITTTTTIEMPPPPPPPPTPWDVNGDGTVNIQDLVLVAGQFGQSGESLKGDVNGDGTVNILDLVAVSSHFGENTE
;
A
#
# COMPACT_ATOMS: atom_id res chain seq x y z
N MET A 1 -99.73 -34.96 -68.14
CA MET A 1 -98.50 -34.96 -68.96
C MET A 1 -97.41 -34.39 -68.07
N SER A 2 -96.64 -35.19 -67.32
CA SER A 2 -95.60 -36.15 -67.72
C SER A 2 -94.22 -35.57 -67.40
N TYR A 3 -93.38 -36.43 -66.81
CA TYR A 3 -91.97 -36.29 -66.41
C TYR A 3 -91.68 -35.72 -65.01
N LEU A 4 -91.57 -36.57 -63.97
CA LEU A 4 -90.41 -37.41 -63.54
C LEU A 4 -89.28 -36.56 -62.94
N LYS A 5 -89.19 -36.52 -61.60
CA LYS A 5 -88.21 -37.23 -60.74
C LYS A 5 -86.74 -36.89 -61.05
N ASN A 6 -86.07 -36.20 -60.13
CA ASN A 6 -84.90 -36.76 -59.42
C ASN A 6 -84.42 -35.88 -58.25
N ILE A 7 -84.63 -36.42 -57.05
CA ILE A 7 -83.74 -36.57 -55.87
C ILE A 7 -82.42 -35.78 -55.87
N LEU A 8 -82.14 -35.06 -54.76
CA LEU A 8 -80.92 -35.17 -53.92
C LEU A 8 -81.04 -34.26 -52.67
N PRO A 9 -80.69 -34.72 -51.46
CA PRO A 9 -80.68 -33.90 -50.24
C PRO A 9 -79.33 -33.21 -50.06
N VAL A 10 -79.32 -31.89 -49.94
CA VAL A 10 -78.11 -31.12 -49.59
C VAL A 10 -77.89 -31.20 -48.09
N TRP A 11 -76.97 -32.07 -47.68
CA TRP A 11 -76.36 -32.03 -46.35
C TRP A 11 -75.27 -30.95 -46.35
N VAL A 12 -75.47 -29.90 -45.57
CA VAL A 12 -74.42 -28.92 -45.28
C VAL A 12 -73.48 -29.53 -44.25
N VAL A 13 -72.33 -30.02 -44.72
CA VAL A 13 -71.20 -30.38 -43.87
C VAL A 13 -70.38 -29.10 -43.65
N ILE A 14 -70.48 -28.52 -42.45
CA ILE A 14 -69.56 -27.47 -42.00
C ILE A 14 -68.23 -28.16 -41.68
N VAL A 15 -67.27 -28.06 -42.59
CA VAL A 15 -65.87 -28.42 -42.32
C VAL A 15 -65.24 -27.23 -41.60
N LEU A 16 -65.03 -27.38 -40.29
CA LEU A 16 -64.20 -26.46 -39.52
C LEU A 16 -62.73 -26.76 -39.85
N LEU A 17 -62.18 -26.04 -40.82
CA LEU A 17 -60.76 -26.10 -41.16
C LEU A 17 -60.00 -25.30 -40.08
N LEU A 18 -59.53 -25.99 -39.04
CA LEU A 18 -58.51 -25.48 -38.13
C LEU A 18 -57.20 -25.40 -38.92
N VAL A 19 -56.92 -24.24 -39.52
CA VAL A 19 -55.57 -23.89 -39.94
C VAL A 19 -54.80 -23.60 -38.66
N ALA A 20 -54.13 -24.61 -38.11
CA ALA A 20 -53.02 -24.38 -37.22
C ALA A 20 -51.91 -23.74 -38.05
N GLY A 21 -51.96 -22.41 -38.17
CA GLY A 21 -50.84 -21.64 -38.68
C GLY A 21 -49.71 -21.79 -37.69
N THR A 22 -48.72 -22.64 -37.99
CA THR A 22 -47.41 -22.51 -37.38
C THR A 22 -46.87 -21.18 -37.88
N ASN A 23 -46.96 -20.14 -37.06
CA ASN A 23 -46.10 -18.98 -37.22
C ASN A 23 -44.68 -19.48 -36.97
N SER A 24 -44.04 -20.01 -38.01
CA SER A 24 -42.59 -20.14 -38.02
C SER A 24 -42.06 -18.72 -37.99
N VAL A 25 -41.79 -18.21 -36.79
CA VAL A 25 -40.96 -17.02 -36.63
C VAL A 25 -39.59 -17.46 -37.08
N SER A 26 -39.27 -17.21 -38.35
CA SER A 26 -37.91 -17.38 -38.85
C SER A 26 -37.02 -16.39 -38.08
N ALA A 27 -36.08 -16.91 -37.31
CA ALA A 27 -35.04 -16.08 -36.73
C ALA A 27 -34.13 -15.65 -37.88
N PHE A 28 -34.22 -14.39 -38.30
CA PHE A 28 -33.15 -13.80 -39.08
C PHE A 28 -31.95 -13.63 -38.15
N SER A 29 -30.77 -14.08 -38.57
CA SER A 29 -29.54 -13.52 -38.04
C SER A 29 -29.55 -12.05 -38.47
N PHE A 30 -30.00 -11.14 -37.60
CA PHE A 30 -29.89 -9.71 -37.84
C PHE A 30 -28.41 -9.39 -38.01
N LEU A 31 -28.09 -8.68 -39.09
CA LEU A 31 -26.73 -8.27 -39.42
C LEU A 31 -26.78 -6.78 -39.78
N PRO A 32 -26.41 -5.88 -38.85
CA PRO A 32 -25.93 -6.15 -37.48
C PRO A 32 -27.02 -6.68 -36.52
N PRO A 33 -26.66 -7.43 -35.45
CA PRO A 33 -27.59 -7.73 -34.37
C PRO A 33 -28.08 -6.43 -33.71
N PRO A 34 -29.24 -6.43 -33.02
CA PRO A 34 -29.74 -5.22 -32.36
C PRO A 34 -28.78 -4.75 -31.27
N ASP A 35 -28.56 -3.44 -31.21
CA ASP A 35 -27.79 -2.81 -30.15
C ASP A 35 -28.46 -2.96 -28.76
N GLU A 36 -27.72 -2.64 -27.70
CA GLU A 36 -28.23 -2.60 -26.31
C GLU A 36 -28.64 -3.98 -25.77
N LYS A 37 -27.87 -5.00 -26.11
CA LYS A 37 -28.01 -6.39 -25.65
C LYS A 37 -26.79 -6.88 -24.88
N THR A 38 -25.97 -5.98 -24.32
CA THR A 38 -24.74 -6.32 -23.59
C THR A 38 -24.95 -6.74 -22.13
N GLY A 39 -26.12 -6.45 -21.55
CA GLY A 39 -26.35 -6.54 -20.11
C GLY A 39 -25.83 -5.35 -19.29
N ALA A 40 -25.34 -4.29 -19.93
CA ALA A 40 -24.97 -3.04 -19.26
C ALA A 40 -26.18 -2.39 -18.54
N PRO A 41 -25.95 -1.45 -17.59
CA PRO A 41 -27.04 -0.73 -16.93
C PRO A 41 -28.01 -0.09 -17.93
N ASN A 42 -29.30 -0.38 -17.74
CA ASN A 42 -30.41 0.03 -18.61
C ASN A 42 -30.44 -0.60 -20.02
N GLU A 43 -29.64 -1.63 -20.27
CA GLU A 43 -29.68 -2.42 -21.51
C GLU A 43 -30.32 -3.79 -21.29
N GLY A 44 -30.76 -4.42 -22.37
CA GLY A 44 -31.25 -5.79 -22.36
C GLY A 44 -30.12 -6.79 -22.50
N THR A 45 -30.49 -8.04 -22.79
CA THR A 45 -29.53 -9.08 -23.19
C THR A 45 -29.99 -9.76 -24.46
N CYS A 46 -29.17 -10.62 -25.06
CA CYS A 46 -29.58 -11.44 -26.20
C CYS A 46 -30.84 -12.30 -25.90
N ARG A 47 -31.18 -12.49 -24.62
CA ARG A 47 -32.37 -13.23 -24.17
C ARG A 47 -33.70 -12.57 -24.52
N ASP A 48 -33.68 -11.27 -24.86
CA ASP A 48 -34.87 -10.56 -25.35
C ASP A 48 -35.41 -11.18 -26.65
N CYS A 49 -34.53 -11.83 -27.42
CA CYS A 49 -34.88 -12.53 -28.65
C CYS A 49 -34.64 -14.05 -28.57
N HIS A 50 -33.60 -14.50 -27.86
CA HIS A 50 -33.24 -15.92 -27.74
C HIS A 50 -33.72 -16.51 -26.41
N VAL A 51 -34.76 -17.33 -26.47
CA VAL A 51 -35.56 -17.74 -25.30
C VAL A 51 -35.51 -19.25 -25.06
N GLY A 52 -35.87 -19.67 -23.85
CA GLY A 52 -36.11 -21.07 -23.50
C GLY A 52 -35.10 -21.68 -22.53
N ASN A 53 -33.90 -21.12 -22.42
CA ASN A 53 -32.93 -21.46 -21.37
C ASN A 53 -32.81 -20.33 -20.35
N ASP A 54 -32.29 -20.66 -19.16
CA ASP A 54 -31.93 -19.69 -18.14
C ASP A 54 -30.71 -18.88 -18.57
N LEU A 55 -30.67 -17.61 -18.16
CA LEU A 55 -29.48 -16.76 -18.34
C LEU A 55 -28.31 -17.37 -17.54
N ASP A 56 -27.12 -17.40 -18.14
CA ASP A 56 -25.90 -17.96 -17.52
C ASP A 56 -26.06 -19.42 -17.08
N ALA A 57 -26.83 -20.20 -17.85
CA ALA A 57 -27.04 -21.62 -17.55
C ALA A 57 -25.70 -22.37 -17.43
N SER A 58 -25.55 -23.17 -16.37
CA SER A 58 -24.35 -23.98 -16.11
C SER A 58 -23.98 -24.87 -17.30
N GLY A 59 -22.68 -25.04 -17.57
CA GLY A 59 -22.16 -25.87 -18.68
C GLY A 59 -21.62 -25.08 -19.88
N GLY A 60 -21.57 -23.76 -19.77
CA GLY A 60 -20.87 -22.85 -20.68
C GLY A 60 -20.41 -21.60 -19.93
N SER A 61 -19.69 -20.72 -20.61
CA SER A 61 -19.17 -19.47 -20.04
C SER A 61 -18.87 -18.43 -21.12
N LEU A 62 -18.93 -17.16 -20.73
CA LEU A 62 -18.40 -16.01 -21.46
C LEU A 62 -17.28 -15.38 -20.63
N MET A 63 -16.07 -15.30 -21.18
CA MET A 63 -14.89 -14.76 -20.52
C MET A 63 -14.28 -13.64 -21.35
N LEU A 64 -13.80 -12.59 -20.67
CA LEU A 64 -13.14 -11.45 -21.28
C LEU A 64 -11.68 -11.41 -20.86
N THR A 65 -10.79 -11.15 -21.81
CA THR A 65 -9.43 -10.70 -21.55
C THR A 65 -9.38 -9.20 -21.83
N ILE A 66 -9.22 -8.41 -20.77
CA ILE A 66 -9.12 -6.94 -20.80
C ILE A 66 -7.89 -6.51 -19.97
N PRO A 67 -7.33 -5.32 -20.19
CA PRO A 67 -6.27 -4.80 -19.31
C PRO A 67 -6.82 -4.51 -17.91
N GLU A 68 -6.19 -5.02 -16.84
CA GLU A 68 -6.55 -4.64 -15.46
C GLU A 68 -6.36 -3.14 -15.22
N THR A 69 -5.34 -2.55 -15.84
CA THR A 69 -5.06 -1.11 -15.79
C THR A 69 -4.89 -0.54 -17.19
N TYR A 70 -5.62 0.52 -17.51
CA TYR A 70 -5.45 1.25 -18.78
C TYR A 70 -4.53 2.45 -18.60
N GLN A 71 -3.73 2.76 -19.61
CA GLN A 71 -3.00 4.02 -19.76
C GLN A 71 -3.76 4.90 -20.76
N PRO A 72 -3.94 6.21 -20.49
CA PRO A 72 -4.65 7.08 -21.41
C PRO A 72 -4.08 7.05 -22.83
N GLY A 73 -4.96 6.85 -23.83
CA GLY A 73 -4.63 6.77 -25.25
C GLY A 73 -3.97 5.48 -25.74
N GLU A 74 -3.68 4.52 -24.85
CA GLU A 74 -3.04 3.26 -25.22
C GLU A 74 -4.03 2.29 -25.89
N VAL A 75 -3.52 1.46 -26.80
CA VAL A 75 -4.29 0.44 -27.51
C VAL A 75 -4.07 -0.94 -26.89
N TYR A 76 -5.17 -1.62 -26.59
CA TYR A 76 -5.17 -2.95 -25.98
C TYR A 76 -5.85 -3.98 -26.86
N THR A 77 -5.30 -5.19 -26.90
CA THR A 77 -5.98 -6.35 -27.48
C THR A 77 -7.02 -6.87 -26.49
N ILE A 78 -8.27 -6.98 -26.94
CA ILE A 78 -9.39 -7.53 -26.21
C ILE A 78 -9.74 -8.90 -26.80
N ILE A 79 -9.99 -9.88 -25.93
CA ILE A 79 -10.42 -11.21 -26.35
C ILE A 79 -11.76 -11.54 -25.67
N VAL A 80 -12.74 -11.92 -26.48
CA VAL A 80 -14.02 -12.45 -26.03
C VAL A 80 -14.03 -13.95 -26.30
N ASN A 81 -14.14 -14.77 -25.27
CA ASN A 81 -14.21 -16.22 -25.39
C ASN A 81 -15.57 -16.74 -24.91
N LEU A 82 -16.29 -17.43 -25.78
CA LEU A 82 -17.60 -18.02 -25.50
C LEU A 82 -17.53 -19.53 -25.70
N SER A 83 -17.96 -20.29 -24.68
CA SER A 83 -17.96 -21.75 -24.71
C SER A 83 -19.28 -22.33 -24.23
N ARG A 84 -19.75 -23.38 -24.90
CA ARG A 84 -20.90 -24.20 -24.51
C ARG A 84 -20.87 -25.51 -25.30
N ALA A 85 -20.72 -26.63 -24.60
CA ALA A 85 -20.74 -27.93 -25.24
C ALA A 85 -22.07 -28.18 -25.99
N GLY A 86 -21.97 -28.69 -27.22
CA GLY A 86 -23.11 -29.02 -28.09
C GLY A 86 -23.70 -27.84 -28.87
N GLN A 87 -23.11 -26.65 -28.78
CA GLN A 87 -23.45 -25.49 -29.62
C GLN A 87 -22.47 -25.38 -30.79
N SER A 88 -22.90 -24.74 -31.87
CA SER A 88 -22.12 -24.71 -33.12
C SER A 88 -22.19 -23.38 -33.89
N LYS A 89 -22.79 -22.35 -33.32
CA LYS A 89 -22.83 -21.00 -33.88
C LYS A 89 -22.76 -19.99 -32.74
N TRP A 90 -22.08 -18.89 -32.99
CA TRP A 90 -21.64 -17.99 -31.93
C TRP A 90 -22.06 -16.56 -32.24
N GLY A 91 -22.27 -15.77 -31.20
CA GLY A 91 -22.46 -14.34 -31.33
C GLY A 91 -22.13 -13.65 -30.02
N PHE A 92 -21.76 -12.39 -30.10
CA PHE A 92 -21.59 -11.52 -28.95
C PHE A 92 -21.95 -10.08 -29.31
N GLU A 93 -22.13 -9.30 -28.26
CA GLU A 93 -22.11 -7.85 -28.27
C GLU A 93 -21.38 -7.35 -27.01
N MET A 94 -20.58 -6.29 -27.15
CA MET A 94 -19.87 -5.65 -26.05
C MET A 94 -19.94 -4.13 -26.15
N THR A 95 -19.98 -3.47 -24.99
CA THR A 95 -19.74 -2.02 -24.84
C THR A 95 -18.78 -1.74 -23.69
N ALA A 96 -18.13 -0.57 -23.69
CA ALA A 96 -17.24 -0.10 -22.63
C ALA A 96 -17.71 1.26 -22.12
N LEU A 97 -17.98 1.36 -20.83
CA LEU A 97 -18.64 2.51 -20.21
C LEU A 97 -17.88 3.02 -18.98
N ASP A 98 -17.96 4.32 -18.74
CA ASP A 98 -17.52 4.94 -17.49
C ASP A 98 -18.59 4.83 -16.39
N ALA A 99 -18.30 5.42 -15.21
CA ALA A 99 -19.21 5.41 -14.07
C ALA A 99 -20.57 6.10 -14.33
N ASP A 100 -20.62 7.04 -15.29
CA ASP A 100 -21.82 7.77 -15.69
C ASP A 100 -22.57 7.08 -16.86
N SER A 101 -22.16 5.85 -17.22
CA SER A 101 -22.69 5.08 -18.36
C SER A 101 -22.46 5.74 -19.72
N ALA A 102 -21.48 6.63 -19.84
CA ALA A 102 -21.03 7.19 -21.11
C ALA A 102 -19.95 6.30 -21.73
N ARG A 103 -19.78 6.39 -23.06
CA ARG A 103 -18.77 5.64 -23.81
C ARG A 103 -17.36 5.91 -23.26
N ALA A 104 -16.64 4.84 -22.96
CA ALA A 104 -15.25 4.89 -22.49
C ALA A 104 -14.30 4.24 -23.51
N GLY A 105 -13.58 5.08 -24.25
CA GLY A 105 -12.64 4.66 -25.29
C GLY A 105 -13.31 4.29 -26.61
N SER A 106 -12.58 3.58 -27.46
CA SER A 106 -13.09 3.17 -28.78
C SER A 106 -12.60 1.78 -29.19
N PHE A 107 -13.54 0.93 -29.59
CA PHE A 107 -13.23 -0.34 -30.24
C PHE A 107 -12.87 -0.14 -31.71
N THR A 108 -11.99 -1.02 -32.20
CA THR A 108 -11.61 -1.16 -33.60
C THR A 108 -11.92 -2.59 -34.05
N VAL A 109 -12.51 -2.74 -35.24
CA VAL A 109 -12.84 -4.06 -35.80
C VAL A 109 -11.58 -4.89 -36.07
N ASP A 110 -11.72 -6.21 -35.97
CA ASP A 110 -10.65 -7.14 -36.29
C ASP A 110 -10.35 -7.21 -37.80
N ALA A 111 -9.09 -7.49 -38.13
CA ALA A 111 -8.64 -7.56 -39.52
C ALA A 111 -9.24 -8.73 -40.31
N ALA A 112 -9.74 -9.78 -39.64
CA ALA A 112 -10.40 -10.92 -40.28
C ALA A 112 -11.89 -10.68 -40.54
N ALA A 113 -12.40 -9.47 -40.23
CA ALA A 113 -13.79 -9.06 -40.41
C ALA A 113 -14.80 -9.99 -39.71
N ASN A 114 -14.41 -10.57 -38.57
CA ASN A 114 -15.30 -11.32 -37.69
C ASN A 114 -16.16 -10.39 -36.80
N THR A 115 -15.81 -9.12 -36.71
CA THR A 115 -16.45 -8.11 -35.88
C THR A 115 -16.83 -6.87 -36.70
N GLN A 116 -17.79 -6.12 -36.16
CA GLN A 116 -18.31 -4.87 -36.72
C GLN A 116 -18.71 -3.92 -35.60
N LEU A 117 -18.86 -2.65 -35.95
CA LEU A 117 -19.21 -1.58 -35.01
C LEU A 117 -20.56 -0.98 -35.34
N THR A 118 -21.32 -0.65 -34.30
CA THR A 118 -22.55 0.14 -34.34
C THR A 118 -22.51 1.19 -33.24
N GLU A 119 -23.35 2.21 -33.37
CA GLU A 119 -23.48 3.27 -32.37
C GLU A 119 -24.96 3.59 -32.14
N THR A 120 -25.38 3.56 -30.88
CA THR A 120 -26.73 3.89 -30.43
C THR A 120 -26.61 4.64 -29.09
N ASN A 121 -27.41 5.70 -28.90
CA ASN A 121 -27.45 6.49 -27.67
C ASN A 121 -26.06 6.98 -27.19
N SER A 122 -25.21 7.38 -28.14
CA SER A 122 -23.82 7.84 -27.88
C SER A 122 -22.89 6.79 -27.27
N LYS A 123 -23.30 5.52 -27.25
CA LYS A 123 -22.46 4.37 -26.93
C LYS A 123 -21.98 3.70 -28.22
N GLN A 124 -20.82 3.06 -28.14
CA GLN A 124 -20.31 2.21 -29.21
C GLN A 124 -20.49 0.75 -28.80
N TYR A 125 -20.89 -0.06 -29.76
CA TYR A 125 -21.00 -1.50 -29.61
C TYR A 125 -20.08 -2.18 -30.61
N ILE A 126 -19.36 -3.20 -30.15
CA ILE A 126 -18.66 -4.14 -31.02
C ILE A 126 -19.38 -5.49 -30.98
N GLN A 127 -19.64 -6.03 -32.16
CA GLN A 127 -20.50 -7.18 -32.38
C GLN A 127 -19.88 -8.12 -33.40
N HIS A 128 -20.35 -9.35 -33.44
CA HIS A 128 -19.99 -10.32 -34.47
C HIS A 128 -20.57 -9.96 -35.86
N THR A 129 -19.87 -10.35 -36.93
CA THR A 129 -20.40 -10.39 -38.31
C THR A 129 -20.93 -11.78 -38.65
N THR A 130 -21.45 -11.97 -39.87
CA THR A 130 -21.80 -13.30 -40.39
C THR A 130 -20.63 -14.28 -40.31
N ALA A 131 -19.44 -13.84 -40.73
CA ALA A 131 -18.23 -14.66 -40.68
C ALA A 131 -17.84 -14.95 -39.23
N GLY A 132 -17.93 -13.94 -38.36
CA GLY A 132 -17.69 -14.07 -36.94
C GLY A 132 -18.68 -14.94 -36.18
N THR A 133 -19.79 -15.38 -36.78
CA THR A 133 -20.63 -16.40 -36.15
C THR A 133 -19.98 -17.78 -36.10
N ALA A 134 -18.94 -17.98 -36.93
CA ALA A 134 -18.17 -19.21 -37.06
C ALA A 134 -19.07 -20.48 -37.12
N ALA A 135 -20.19 -20.39 -37.84
CA ALA A 135 -21.18 -21.45 -37.92
C ALA A 135 -20.56 -22.80 -38.34
N GLY A 136 -20.86 -23.84 -37.58
CA GLY A 136 -20.26 -25.18 -37.71
C GLY A 136 -19.02 -25.40 -36.84
N THR A 137 -18.51 -24.39 -36.15
CA THR A 137 -17.44 -24.54 -35.15
C THR A 137 -18.06 -24.99 -33.84
N ASN A 138 -17.68 -26.17 -33.36
CA ASN A 138 -18.32 -26.78 -32.18
C ASN A 138 -17.71 -26.29 -30.86
N ASP A 139 -18.56 -26.28 -29.83
CA ASP A 139 -18.24 -26.16 -28.39
C ASP A 139 -17.64 -24.84 -27.90
N ALA A 140 -16.88 -24.09 -28.71
CA ALA A 140 -16.41 -22.75 -28.35
C ALA A 140 -16.02 -21.89 -29.57
N HIS A 141 -15.99 -20.58 -29.37
CA HIS A 141 -15.40 -19.62 -30.30
C HIS A 141 -14.84 -18.39 -29.57
N SER A 142 -13.96 -17.66 -30.25
CA SER A 142 -13.36 -16.44 -29.73
C SER A 142 -13.22 -15.35 -30.78
N TRP A 143 -13.41 -14.12 -30.35
CA TRP A 143 -13.13 -12.91 -31.13
C TRP A 143 -11.97 -12.16 -30.49
N GLU A 144 -11.07 -11.65 -31.32
CA GLU A 144 -9.93 -10.84 -30.91
C GLU A 144 -9.99 -9.53 -31.71
N PHE A 145 -9.93 -8.40 -31.02
CA PHE A 145 -10.02 -7.07 -31.59
C PHE A 145 -9.30 -6.05 -30.70
N GLU A 146 -9.25 -4.79 -31.10
CA GLU A 146 -8.54 -3.75 -30.36
C GLU A 146 -9.51 -2.78 -29.68
N TRP A 147 -9.10 -2.25 -28.53
CA TRP A 147 -9.75 -1.16 -27.83
C TRP A 147 -8.70 -0.09 -27.47
N THR A 148 -8.95 1.14 -27.88
CA THR A 148 -8.15 2.32 -27.50
C THR A 148 -8.76 2.95 -26.27
N ALA A 149 -7.95 3.08 -25.21
CA ALA A 149 -8.36 3.75 -23.98
C ALA A 149 -8.64 5.25 -24.21
N PRO A 150 -9.46 5.90 -23.38
CA PRO A 150 -9.66 7.35 -23.44
C PRO A 150 -8.34 8.14 -23.36
N ASP A 151 -8.28 9.33 -23.96
CA ASP A 151 -7.08 10.18 -23.94
C ASP A 151 -6.75 10.79 -22.56
N ALA A 152 -7.60 10.55 -21.55
CA ALA A 152 -7.41 11.03 -20.18
C ALA A 152 -7.80 9.94 -19.17
N ASP A 153 -7.34 10.13 -17.92
CA ASP A 153 -7.89 9.39 -16.78
C ASP A 153 -9.34 9.84 -16.52
N ILE A 154 -10.30 8.96 -16.79
CA ILE A 154 -11.73 9.16 -16.54
C ILE A 154 -12.25 8.27 -15.40
N GLY A 155 -11.37 7.67 -14.60
CA GLY A 155 -11.73 6.69 -13.59
C GLY A 155 -12.00 5.29 -14.15
N PRO A 156 -12.55 4.37 -13.34
CA PRO A 156 -12.79 2.99 -13.73
C PRO A 156 -13.70 2.86 -14.96
N ILE A 157 -13.32 1.95 -15.87
CA ILE A 157 -14.05 1.64 -17.10
C ILE A 157 -14.57 0.21 -17.00
N THR A 158 -15.89 0.04 -17.15
CA THR A 158 -16.52 -1.29 -17.15
C THR A 158 -16.87 -1.73 -18.57
N PHE A 159 -16.37 -2.90 -18.95
CA PHE A 159 -16.75 -3.62 -20.16
C PHE A 159 -17.92 -4.52 -19.84
N TYR A 160 -19.02 -4.39 -20.57
CA TYR A 160 -20.19 -5.26 -20.46
C TYR A 160 -20.31 -6.07 -21.75
N ALA A 161 -20.56 -7.37 -21.63
CA ALA A 161 -20.73 -8.23 -22.79
C ALA A 161 -21.81 -9.28 -22.56
N ALA A 162 -22.55 -9.56 -23.64
CA ALA A 162 -23.41 -10.73 -23.73
C ALA A 162 -23.01 -11.59 -24.93
N GLY A 163 -23.16 -12.89 -24.78
CA GLY A 163 -22.82 -13.90 -25.78
C GLY A 163 -23.97 -14.86 -26.01
N ASN A 164 -24.22 -15.21 -27.27
CA ASN A 164 -25.16 -16.25 -27.67
C ASN A 164 -24.40 -17.47 -28.19
N ALA A 165 -24.48 -18.58 -27.45
CA ALA A 165 -24.04 -19.89 -27.91
C ALA A 165 -25.25 -20.64 -28.50
N ALA A 166 -25.34 -20.61 -29.83
CA ALA A 166 -26.49 -21.06 -30.59
C ALA A 166 -26.29 -22.44 -31.24
N ASN A 167 -27.42 -23.15 -31.42
CA ASN A 167 -27.41 -24.54 -31.87
C ASN A 167 -27.39 -24.67 -33.40
N ASN A 168 -27.38 -23.53 -34.11
CA ASN A 168 -27.37 -23.41 -35.57
C ASN A 168 -28.62 -23.98 -36.27
N ASP A 169 -29.77 -24.05 -35.60
CA ASP A 169 -31.04 -24.56 -36.17
C ASP A 169 -31.90 -23.48 -36.86
N SER A 170 -31.44 -22.23 -36.86
CA SER A 170 -32.16 -21.03 -37.37
C SER A 170 -33.42 -20.64 -36.59
N GLY A 171 -33.61 -21.20 -35.40
CA GLY A 171 -34.62 -20.82 -34.42
C GLY A 171 -34.08 -19.85 -33.36
N ILE A 172 -34.93 -19.56 -32.38
CA ILE A 172 -34.62 -18.73 -31.20
C ILE A 172 -34.54 -19.56 -29.91
N THR A 173 -34.73 -20.87 -30.00
CA THR A 173 -34.79 -21.80 -28.87
C THR A 173 -33.65 -22.80 -28.95
N GLY A 174 -33.17 -23.28 -27.81
CA GLY A 174 -32.00 -24.17 -27.77
C GLY A 174 -30.67 -23.44 -27.71
N ASP A 175 -30.73 -22.10 -27.79
CA ASP A 175 -29.62 -21.17 -27.62
C ASP A 175 -29.37 -20.85 -26.15
N TYR A 176 -28.12 -20.59 -25.79
CA TYR A 176 -27.69 -20.28 -24.42
C TYR A 176 -27.05 -18.90 -24.36
N ILE A 177 -27.61 -18.04 -23.52
CA ILE A 177 -27.15 -16.67 -23.35
C ILE A 177 -26.29 -16.57 -22.10
N TYR A 178 -25.13 -15.93 -22.25
CA TYR A 178 -24.19 -15.66 -21.19
C TYR A 178 -23.93 -14.17 -21.10
N THR A 179 -23.82 -13.64 -19.89
CA THR A 179 -23.39 -12.27 -19.62
C THR A 179 -22.15 -12.24 -18.76
N THR A 180 -21.32 -11.22 -18.95
CA THR A 180 -20.16 -10.98 -18.12
C THR A 180 -19.79 -9.51 -18.14
N GLN A 181 -19.03 -9.08 -17.14
CA GLN A 181 -18.42 -7.77 -17.12
C GLN A 181 -17.00 -7.85 -16.58
N ALA A 182 -16.18 -6.88 -16.96
CA ALA A 182 -14.83 -6.73 -16.45
C ALA A 182 -14.48 -5.24 -16.31
N GLU A 183 -13.60 -4.90 -15.38
CA GLU A 183 -13.23 -3.51 -15.08
C GLU A 183 -11.76 -3.27 -15.38
N SER A 184 -11.46 -2.14 -16.01
CA SER A 184 -10.12 -1.59 -16.19
C SER A 184 -10.00 -0.28 -15.43
N THR A 185 -9.03 -0.16 -14.54
CA THR A 185 -8.82 1.06 -13.74
C THR A 185 -7.70 1.92 -14.29
N PRO A 186 -7.69 3.24 -14.06
CA PRO A 186 -6.52 4.07 -14.38
C PRO A 186 -5.30 3.68 -13.53
N PRO A 187 -4.08 4.12 -13.91
CA PRO A 187 -2.92 3.96 -13.03
C PRO A 187 -3.12 4.76 -11.75
N VAL A 188 -2.86 4.14 -10.60
CA VAL A 188 -2.79 4.88 -9.34
C VAL A 188 -1.57 5.81 -9.40
N PRO A 189 -1.72 7.14 -9.24
CA PRO A 189 -0.57 8.04 -9.23
C PRO A 189 0.38 7.65 -8.11
N VAL A 190 1.67 7.50 -8.40
CA VAL A 190 2.68 7.22 -7.38
C VAL A 190 2.85 8.45 -6.49
N VAL A 191 2.62 8.29 -5.19
CA VAL A 191 2.83 9.32 -4.18
C VAL A 191 3.93 8.82 -3.24
N ALA A 192 5.07 9.51 -3.27
CA ALA A 192 6.15 9.30 -2.31
C ALA A 192 5.97 10.21 -1.10
N GLY A 193 6.42 9.74 0.06
CA GLY A 193 6.35 10.52 1.29
C GLY A 193 7.04 9.81 2.43
N VAL A 194 7.75 10.59 3.25
CA VAL A 194 8.44 10.11 4.44
C VAL A 194 8.21 11.07 5.58
N THR A 195 8.09 10.53 6.80
CA THR A 195 8.17 11.32 8.04
C THR A 195 9.17 10.68 8.98
N LEU A 196 9.77 11.52 9.81
CA LEU A 196 10.79 11.17 10.77
C LEU A 196 10.47 11.85 12.10
N GLU A 197 10.42 11.08 13.18
CA GLU A 197 10.17 11.59 14.53
C GLU A 197 11.11 10.92 15.55
N ILE A 198 11.39 11.61 16.66
CA ILE A 198 12.10 11.02 17.80
C ILE A 198 11.08 10.43 18.77
N VAL A 199 11.28 9.16 19.13
CA VAL A 199 10.50 8.49 20.16
C VAL A 199 11.17 8.75 21.51
N GLY A 200 10.54 9.60 22.33
CA GLY A 200 11.06 9.97 23.65
C GLY A 200 11.74 11.34 23.65
N ASP A 201 12.82 11.46 24.42
CA ASP A 201 13.50 12.73 24.63
C ASP A 201 14.41 13.09 23.44
N MET A 202 14.30 14.34 22.98
CA MET A 202 15.13 14.89 21.90
C MET A 202 16.45 15.48 22.39
N ALA A 203 16.70 15.43 23.70
CA ALA A 203 17.95 15.87 24.30
C ALA A 203 18.34 14.89 25.41
N LEU A 204 19.55 14.33 25.32
CA LEU A 204 20.08 13.40 26.32
C LEU A 204 21.47 13.86 26.77
N SER A 205 21.87 13.50 27.98
CA SER A 205 23.20 13.82 28.51
C SER A 205 23.94 12.57 28.98
N THR A 206 25.28 12.64 28.98
CA THR A 206 26.16 11.60 29.50
C THR A 206 27.48 12.19 30.02
N MET A 207 28.03 11.57 31.06
CA MET A 207 29.43 11.80 31.50
C MET A 207 30.41 10.82 30.83
N ASP A 208 29.90 9.77 30.20
CA ASP A 208 30.68 8.75 29.50
C ASP A 208 30.48 8.91 27.98
N ALA A 209 31.35 9.71 27.37
CA ALA A 209 31.40 9.95 25.93
C ALA A 209 31.62 8.68 25.09
N VAL A 210 32.30 7.68 25.66
CA VAL A 210 32.60 6.42 24.98
C VAL A 210 31.36 5.54 24.92
N ALA A 211 30.59 5.47 26.01
CA ALA A 211 29.29 4.82 26.01
C ALA A 211 28.28 5.59 25.13
N GLY A 212 28.29 6.92 25.24
CA GLY A 212 27.41 7.82 24.50
C GLY A 212 25.95 7.73 24.93
N VAL A 213 25.06 8.13 24.03
CA VAL A 213 23.60 8.07 24.19
C VAL A 213 22.96 7.40 22.96
N SER A 214 21.70 6.99 23.08
CA SER A 214 20.95 6.39 21.97
C SER A 214 19.58 7.04 21.86
N TYR A 215 19.22 7.45 20.65
CA TYR A 215 17.92 7.96 20.29
C TYR A 215 17.17 6.91 19.47
N THR A 216 15.86 6.81 19.70
CA THR A 216 14.99 5.99 18.86
C THR A 216 14.30 6.90 17.86
N LEU A 217 14.52 6.65 16.57
CA LEU A 217 13.91 7.38 15.46
C LEU A 217 12.77 6.53 14.90
N LYS A 218 11.56 7.07 14.79
CA LYS A 218 10.47 6.41 14.09
C LYS A 218 10.35 6.99 12.67
N VAL A 219 10.59 6.13 11.69
CA VAL A 219 10.52 6.41 10.26
C VAL A 219 9.21 5.88 9.75
N THR A 220 8.44 6.69 9.02
CA THR A 220 7.15 6.25 8.44
C THR A 220 7.10 6.57 6.96
N ASN A 221 6.75 5.58 6.14
CA ASN A 221 6.40 5.78 4.74
C ASN A 221 4.97 6.33 4.67
N THR A 222 4.83 7.59 4.26
CA THR A 222 3.52 8.25 4.07
C THR A 222 3.04 8.24 2.62
N GLY A 223 3.81 7.61 1.73
CA GLY A 223 3.44 7.33 0.36
C GLY A 223 2.40 6.23 0.22
N ASN A 224 1.97 5.98 -1.02
CA ASN A 224 0.91 5.02 -1.34
C ASN A 224 1.41 3.67 -1.88
N MET A 225 2.72 3.47 -1.91
CA MET A 225 3.36 2.22 -2.32
C MET A 225 4.53 1.89 -1.41
N MET A 226 5.05 0.66 -1.54
CA MET A 226 6.30 0.27 -0.88
C MET A 226 7.43 1.22 -1.30
N ASP A 227 8.19 1.71 -0.33
CA ASP A 227 9.32 2.59 -0.56
C ASP A 227 10.55 2.15 0.26
N THR A 228 11.74 2.47 -0.23
CA THR A 228 13.00 2.29 0.49
C THR A 228 13.50 3.64 0.95
N VAL A 229 13.36 3.93 2.24
CA VAL A 229 13.81 5.18 2.84
C VAL A 229 15.27 5.07 3.25
N THR A 230 16.10 5.99 2.77
CA THR A 230 17.52 6.11 3.18
C THR A 230 17.65 7.09 4.34
N LEU A 231 18.49 6.78 5.32
CA LEU A 231 18.75 7.61 6.49
C LEU A 231 20.21 8.03 6.54
N GLU A 232 20.45 9.32 6.72
CA GLU A 232 21.79 9.89 6.85
C GLU A 232 21.87 10.76 8.10
N ALA A 233 22.85 10.45 8.97
CA ALA A 233 23.15 11.28 10.13
C ALA A 233 24.25 12.29 9.77
N SER A 234 24.04 13.55 10.14
CA SER A 234 24.98 14.65 9.94
C SER A 234 25.17 15.43 11.25
N ALA A 235 26.31 16.09 11.40
CA ALA A 235 26.55 17.02 12.49
C ALA A 235 26.57 18.46 11.96
N GLU A 236 26.18 19.42 12.79
CA GLU A 236 26.19 20.84 12.39
C GLU A 236 27.61 21.34 12.07
N VAL A 237 27.68 22.35 11.20
CA VAL A 237 28.93 22.97 10.70
C VAL A 237 29.69 23.61 11.87
N GLY A 238 30.85 23.05 12.21
CA GLY A 238 31.70 23.52 13.32
C GLY A 238 32.58 22.43 13.93
N ILE A 239 32.33 21.18 13.58
CA ILE A 239 33.06 20.00 14.03
C ILE A 239 33.80 19.46 12.80
N GLU A 240 35.13 19.53 12.78
CA GLU A 240 35.92 19.01 11.66
C GLU A 240 35.71 17.49 11.52
N GLY A 241 34.89 17.10 10.54
CA GLY A 241 34.97 15.84 9.81
C GLY A 241 34.83 14.55 10.61
N ALA A 242 33.61 14.18 11.01
CA ALA A 242 33.14 12.79 11.00
C ALA A 242 31.63 12.72 11.33
N VAL A 243 30.98 11.67 10.82
CA VAL A 243 29.65 11.23 11.24
C VAL A 243 29.66 11.01 12.75
N LEU A 244 28.85 11.77 13.50
CA LEU A 244 28.82 11.71 14.98
C LEU A 244 27.79 10.72 15.54
N GLY A 245 27.07 10.00 14.68
CA GLY A 245 26.09 9.01 15.11
C GLY A 245 26.01 7.81 14.18
N ALA A 246 25.98 6.62 14.76
CA ALA A 246 25.78 5.37 14.04
C ALA A 246 24.29 5.01 14.03
N LEU A 247 23.71 4.88 12.84
CA LEU A 247 22.36 4.36 12.67
C LEU A 247 22.39 2.83 12.70
N SER A 248 21.41 2.20 13.35
CA SER A 248 21.24 0.73 13.30
C SER A 248 21.00 0.26 11.87
N ASP A 249 20.27 1.06 11.10
CA ASP A 249 19.90 0.82 9.71
C ASP A 249 20.00 2.15 8.95
N SER A 250 20.82 2.20 7.91
CA SER A 250 20.93 3.36 7.01
C SER A 250 19.89 3.34 5.89
N SER A 251 19.11 2.26 5.78
CA SER A 251 18.01 2.14 4.81
C SER A 251 16.95 1.17 5.31
N VAL A 252 15.68 1.51 5.13
CA VAL A 252 14.54 0.67 5.53
C VAL A 252 13.50 0.58 4.42
N ALA A 253 13.06 -0.64 4.09
CA ALA A 253 11.95 -0.87 3.15
C ALA A 253 10.63 -0.94 3.91
N LEU A 254 9.66 -0.11 3.52
CA LEU A 254 8.40 0.08 4.23
C LEU A 254 7.23 0.01 3.25
N GLU A 255 6.22 -0.80 3.59
CA GLU A 255 4.91 -0.74 2.94
C GLU A 255 4.25 0.63 3.14
N ALA A 256 3.27 0.96 2.30
CA ALA A 256 2.51 2.20 2.41
C ALA A 256 1.89 2.33 3.82
N GLY A 257 2.15 3.46 4.49
CA GLY A 257 1.66 3.75 5.85
C GLY A 257 2.38 3.01 6.99
N ALA A 258 3.38 2.15 6.69
CA ALA A 258 4.12 1.43 7.71
C ALA A 258 5.20 2.30 8.37
N SER A 259 5.51 1.98 9.63
CA SER A 259 6.58 2.62 10.40
C SER A 259 7.57 1.60 10.94
N VAL A 260 8.82 2.02 11.14
CA VAL A 260 9.87 1.26 11.83
C VAL A 260 10.67 2.18 12.76
N GLU A 261 11.18 1.59 13.85
CA GLU A 261 12.10 2.27 14.74
C GLU A 261 13.56 1.96 14.37
N VAL A 262 14.36 3.00 14.19
CA VAL A 262 15.80 2.95 13.90
C VAL A 262 16.54 3.58 15.07
N THR A 263 17.59 2.94 15.55
CA THR A 263 18.40 3.50 16.65
C THR A 263 19.50 4.39 16.09
N LEU A 264 19.59 5.64 16.54
CA LEU A 264 20.74 6.51 16.36
C LEU A 264 21.60 6.46 17.64
N LYS A 265 22.77 5.84 17.56
CA LYS A 265 23.76 5.85 18.64
C LYS A 265 24.75 6.98 18.44
N VAL A 266 24.75 7.95 19.36
CA VAL A 266 25.70 9.07 19.38
C VAL A 266 26.75 8.77 20.44
N ALA A 267 27.92 8.31 20.01
CA ALA A 267 29.01 7.88 20.89
C ALA A 267 30.36 8.03 20.19
N GLY A 268 31.44 8.11 20.97
CA GLY A 268 32.80 7.94 20.46
C GLY A 268 33.83 8.89 21.07
N ASP A 269 35.09 8.58 20.78
CA ASP A 269 36.28 9.26 21.29
C ASP A 269 36.43 10.72 20.79
N LEU A 270 35.58 11.14 19.84
CA LEU A 270 35.57 12.48 19.24
C LEU A 270 34.87 13.53 20.11
N PHE A 271 34.08 13.10 21.10
CA PHE A 271 33.53 13.97 22.13
C PHE A 271 34.60 14.27 23.19
N THR A 272 35.66 14.97 22.79
CA THR A 272 36.82 15.25 23.65
C THR A 272 36.61 16.41 24.60
N GLU A 273 35.54 17.18 24.40
CA GLU A 273 35.22 18.35 25.22
C GLU A 273 33.78 18.24 25.77
N PRO A 274 33.56 18.63 27.03
CA PRO A 274 32.21 18.82 27.54
C PRO A 274 31.47 19.91 26.74
N GLY A 275 30.20 19.66 26.40
CA GLY A 275 29.40 20.58 25.58
C GLY A 275 28.17 19.94 24.95
N ASP A 276 27.41 20.77 24.24
CA ASP A 276 26.20 20.36 23.51
C ASP A 276 26.52 20.06 22.05
N TYR A 277 26.06 18.92 21.58
CA TYR A 277 26.29 18.42 20.22
C TYR A 277 24.97 18.18 19.51
N ALA A 278 24.67 19.00 18.51
CA ALA A 278 23.49 18.85 17.66
C ALA A 278 23.77 17.87 16.51
N ILE A 279 22.94 16.82 16.43
CA ILE A 279 23.02 15.80 15.37
C ILE A 279 21.73 15.87 14.54
N GLY A 280 21.86 16.14 13.25
CA GLY A 280 20.78 16.08 12.28
C GLY A 280 20.64 14.66 11.72
N VAL A 281 19.41 14.23 11.45
CA VAL A 281 19.13 13.03 10.65
C VAL A 281 18.17 13.39 9.55
N THR A 282 18.51 13.03 8.31
CA THR A 282 17.67 13.19 7.13
C THR A 282 17.21 11.81 6.69
N ALA A 283 15.90 11.64 6.55
CA ALA A 283 15.28 10.51 5.88
C ALA A 283 14.85 10.93 4.48
N THR A 284 15.23 10.16 3.46
CA THR A 284 14.97 10.45 2.03
C THR A 284 14.24 9.28 1.41
N SER A 285 13.12 9.56 0.74
CA SER A 285 12.37 8.53 0.02
C SER A 285 13.16 8.02 -1.19
N GLY A 286 13.10 6.71 -1.43
CA GLY A 286 13.79 6.07 -2.57
C GLY A 286 13.03 6.21 -3.88
N THR A 287 11.70 6.37 -3.78
CA THR A 287 10.78 6.55 -4.90
C THR A 287 10.84 7.96 -5.50
N ASP A 288 11.00 8.96 -4.64
CA ASP A 288 11.22 10.37 -5.01
C ASP A 288 12.23 11.01 -4.04
N SER A 289 13.43 11.31 -4.56
CA SER A 289 14.51 11.88 -3.76
C SER A 289 14.29 13.33 -3.33
N THR A 290 13.25 14.00 -3.84
CA THR A 290 12.85 15.34 -3.38
C THR A 290 12.00 15.29 -2.10
N MET A 291 11.48 14.11 -1.74
CA MET A 291 10.72 13.90 -0.52
C MET A 291 11.67 13.52 0.62
N THR A 292 11.90 14.46 1.52
CA THR A 292 12.76 14.29 2.69
C THR A 292 12.05 14.68 3.99
N ALA A 293 12.49 14.10 5.09
CA ALA A 293 12.12 14.51 6.45
C ALA A 293 13.39 14.66 7.28
N GLU A 294 13.50 15.74 8.05
CA GLU A 294 14.67 16.06 8.84
C GLU A 294 14.30 16.22 10.32
N ILE A 295 15.18 15.76 11.19
CA ILE A 295 15.09 15.99 12.63
C ILE A 295 16.46 16.35 13.19
N THR A 296 16.49 17.06 14.31
CA THR A 296 17.73 17.37 15.04
C THR A 296 17.56 16.95 16.50
N THR A 297 18.59 16.30 17.03
CA THR A 297 18.70 15.92 18.44
C THR A 297 19.92 16.56 19.08
N THR A 298 19.95 16.71 20.41
CA THR A 298 21.06 17.32 21.15
C THR A 298 21.63 16.38 22.20
N THR A 299 22.91 16.04 22.08
CA THR A 299 23.65 15.26 23.08
C THR A 299 24.54 16.17 23.90
N THR A 300 24.37 16.19 25.22
CA THR A 300 25.24 16.95 26.14
C THR A 300 26.28 16.04 26.78
N ILE A 301 27.55 16.38 26.60
CA ILE A 301 28.67 15.76 27.32
C ILE A 301 28.92 16.58 28.58
N GLU A 302 28.62 16.00 29.73
CA GLU A 302 28.74 16.69 31.00
C GLU A 302 30.20 16.70 31.48
N MET A 303 30.59 17.79 32.16
CA MET A 303 31.87 17.83 32.85
C MET A 303 31.88 16.77 33.97
N PRO A 304 32.98 16.02 34.14
CA PRO A 304 33.11 15.16 35.30
C PRO A 304 33.00 16.02 36.57
N PRO A 305 32.34 15.51 37.62
CA PRO A 305 32.27 16.25 38.88
C PRO A 305 33.69 16.57 39.37
N PRO A 306 33.92 17.75 39.95
CA PRO A 306 35.22 18.08 40.50
C PRO A 306 35.64 17.00 41.50
N PRO A 307 36.92 16.59 41.52
CA PRO A 307 37.39 15.62 42.49
C PRO A 307 37.07 16.14 43.90
N PRO A 308 36.67 15.25 44.83
CA PRO A 308 36.47 15.66 46.22
C PRO A 308 37.76 16.32 46.74
N PRO A 309 37.64 17.35 47.60
CA PRO A 309 38.82 17.98 48.20
C PRO A 309 39.67 16.91 48.91
N PRO A 310 41.01 17.07 48.96
CA PRO A 310 41.87 16.16 49.70
C PRO A 310 41.39 16.04 51.15
N PRO A 311 41.42 14.84 51.77
CA PRO A 311 41.13 14.73 53.18
C PRO A 311 42.10 15.62 53.95
N THR A 312 41.58 16.30 54.98
CA THR A 312 42.35 17.14 55.90
C THR A 312 42.40 16.44 57.25
N PRO A 313 43.38 15.53 57.49
CA PRO A 313 43.41 14.71 58.70
C PRO A 313 43.50 15.51 59.99
N TRP A 314 43.93 16.77 59.88
CA TRP A 314 44.11 17.71 60.98
C TRP A 314 42.81 18.39 61.44
N ASP A 315 41.77 18.39 60.61
CA ASP A 315 40.40 18.77 60.97
C ASP A 315 39.65 17.50 61.41
N VAL A 316 39.81 17.17 62.69
CA VAL A 316 39.42 15.88 63.26
C VAL A 316 37.91 15.80 63.46
N ASN A 317 37.25 16.94 63.68
CA ASN A 317 35.80 17.01 63.82
C ASN A 317 35.06 17.24 62.49
N GLY A 318 35.76 17.65 61.43
CA GLY A 318 35.21 17.92 60.10
C GLY A 318 34.36 19.20 60.05
N ASP A 319 34.66 20.18 60.90
CA ASP A 319 33.91 21.44 60.99
C ASP A 319 34.41 22.55 60.07
N GLY A 320 35.47 22.26 59.28
CA GLY A 320 36.03 23.21 58.31
C GLY A 320 37.13 24.11 58.88
N THR A 321 37.50 23.99 60.16
CA THR A 321 38.53 24.83 60.78
C THR A 321 39.39 24.08 61.80
N VAL A 322 40.70 23.99 61.55
CA VAL A 322 41.63 23.36 62.50
C VAL A 322 41.82 24.24 63.74
N ASN A 323 41.29 23.83 64.89
CA ASN A 323 41.30 24.61 66.11
C ASN A 323 41.48 23.76 67.38
N ILE A 324 41.20 24.35 68.55
CA ILE A 324 41.38 23.67 69.83
C ILE A 324 40.45 22.46 70.00
N GLN A 325 39.32 22.44 69.28
CA GLN A 325 38.37 21.33 69.28
C GLN A 325 38.99 20.08 68.66
N ASP A 326 39.79 20.22 67.61
CA ASP A 326 40.53 19.10 66.99
C ASP A 326 41.62 18.57 67.91
N LEU A 327 42.40 19.47 68.53
CA LEU A 327 43.40 19.09 69.53
C LEU A 327 42.78 18.36 70.72
N VAL A 328 41.59 18.76 71.16
CA VAL A 328 40.85 18.09 72.24
C VAL A 328 40.42 16.69 71.81
N LEU A 329 40.03 16.48 70.56
CA LEU A 329 39.68 15.14 70.05
C LEU A 329 40.89 14.21 69.99
N VAL A 330 42.05 14.70 69.50
CA VAL A 330 43.30 13.93 69.53
C VAL A 330 43.70 13.61 70.97
N ALA A 331 43.68 14.60 71.87
CA ALA A 331 44.02 14.42 73.28
C ALA A 331 43.07 13.42 73.98
N GLY A 332 41.79 13.39 73.59
CA GLY A 332 40.80 12.44 74.08
C GLY A 332 41.11 10.98 73.73
N GLN A 333 41.93 10.75 72.71
CA GLN A 333 42.38 9.42 72.29
C GLN A 333 43.85 9.14 72.63
N PHE A 334 44.53 10.04 73.36
CA PHE A 334 45.97 9.92 73.64
C PHE A 334 46.34 8.60 74.32
N GLY A 335 47.34 7.92 73.76
CA GLY A 335 47.82 6.61 74.21
C GLY A 335 46.98 5.41 73.73
N GLN A 336 45.94 5.63 72.91
CA GLN A 336 45.21 4.54 72.25
C GLN A 336 45.99 4.03 71.04
N SER A 337 45.80 2.75 70.70
CA SER A 337 46.40 2.11 69.52
C SER A 337 45.37 1.21 68.85
N GLY A 338 45.37 1.17 67.52
CA GLY A 338 44.39 0.41 66.75
C GLY A 338 44.12 1.05 65.39
N GLU A 339 43.35 0.36 64.57
CA GLU A 339 42.97 0.87 63.25
C GLU A 339 41.84 1.91 63.39
N SER A 340 41.85 2.93 62.52
CA SER A 340 40.78 3.93 62.39
C SER A 340 40.54 4.83 63.62
N LEU A 341 41.59 5.13 64.40
CA LEU A 341 41.51 6.15 65.46
C LEU A 341 41.44 7.54 64.82
N LYS A 342 40.39 8.31 65.12
CA LYS A 342 40.25 9.68 64.58
C LYS A 342 41.40 10.60 65.00
N GLY A 343 41.97 10.37 66.17
CA GLY A 343 43.11 11.10 66.69
C GLY A 343 44.47 10.66 66.14
N ASP A 344 44.54 9.56 65.37
CA ASP A 344 45.77 9.09 64.70
C ASP A 344 45.84 9.77 63.33
N VAL A 345 46.18 11.06 63.35
CA VAL A 345 46.12 11.92 62.16
C VAL A 345 47.30 11.68 61.22
N ASN A 346 48.37 11.04 61.72
CA ASN A 346 49.54 10.68 60.91
C ASN A 346 49.48 9.23 60.35
N GLY A 347 48.55 8.40 60.86
CA GLY A 347 48.30 7.03 60.39
C GLY A 347 49.33 6.01 60.84
N ASP A 348 50.06 6.26 61.94
CA ASP A 348 51.11 5.36 62.45
C ASP A 348 50.56 4.21 63.33
N GLY A 349 49.26 4.22 63.62
CA GLY A 349 48.55 3.23 64.42
C GLY A 349 48.51 3.54 65.91
N THR A 350 49.07 4.67 66.35
CA THR A 350 49.14 5.08 67.76
C THR A 350 48.90 6.58 67.96
N VAL A 351 47.87 6.94 68.73
CA VAL A 351 47.63 8.36 69.05
C VAL A 351 48.62 8.83 70.10
N ASN A 352 49.57 9.65 69.71
CA ASN A 352 50.66 10.12 70.57
C ASN A 352 50.94 11.63 70.37
N ILE A 353 52.09 12.10 70.87
CA ILE A 353 52.44 13.53 70.80
C ILE A 353 52.66 14.00 69.36
N LEU A 354 53.04 13.10 68.45
CA LEU A 354 53.23 13.41 67.03
C LEU A 354 51.91 13.77 66.36
N ASP A 355 50.78 13.18 66.77
CA ASP A 355 49.45 13.54 66.27
C ASP A 355 49.00 14.93 66.76
N LEU A 356 49.24 15.21 68.04
CA LEU A 356 48.97 16.54 68.60
C LEU A 356 49.83 17.61 67.91
N VAL A 357 51.10 17.30 67.64
CA VAL A 357 52.00 18.19 66.90
C VAL A 357 51.50 18.39 65.48
N ALA A 358 51.06 17.33 64.81
CA ALA A 358 50.51 17.39 63.45
C ALA A 358 49.25 18.27 63.36
N VAL A 359 48.30 18.14 64.29
CA VAL A 359 47.15 19.06 64.34
C VAL A 359 47.60 20.50 64.66
N SER A 360 48.54 20.66 65.60
CA SER A 360 49.00 22.00 65.99
C SER A 360 49.76 22.75 64.89
N SER A 361 50.45 22.04 63.98
CA SER A 361 51.14 22.67 62.85
C SER A 361 50.20 23.27 61.82
N HIS A 362 48.93 22.84 61.82
CA HIS A 362 47.86 23.33 60.96
C HIS A 362 46.86 24.24 61.70
N PHE A 363 47.18 24.68 62.92
CA PHE A 363 46.24 25.44 63.76
C PHE A 363 45.85 26.79 63.13
N GLY A 364 44.54 26.99 62.94
CA GLY A 364 43.95 28.17 62.33
C GLY A 364 43.75 28.07 60.81
N GLU A 365 44.05 26.92 60.19
CA GLU A 365 43.74 26.68 58.78
C GLU A 365 42.24 26.41 58.57
N ASN A 366 41.72 26.87 57.43
CA ASN A 366 40.40 26.51 56.93
C ASN A 366 40.54 25.34 55.95
N THR A 367 39.65 24.35 56.06
CA THR A 367 39.71 23.08 55.33
C THR A 367 38.59 22.90 54.31
N GLU A 368 37.72 23.91 54.14
CA GLU A 368 36.71 24.01 53.07
C GLU A 368 37.21 24.62 51.76
#